data_AF-A0A257F1D6-F1
#
_entry.id   AF-A0A257F1D6-F1
#
_cell.length_a   1.000
_cell.length_b   1.000
_cell.length_c   1.000
_cell.angle_alpha   90.00
_cell.angle_beta   90.00
_cell.angle_gamma   90.00
#
_symmetry.space_group_name_H-M   'P 1'
#
loop_
_entity.id
_entity.type
_entity.pdbx_description
1 polymer ?
#
loop_
_entity_poly.entity_id
_entity_poly.type
_entity_poly.pdbx_seq_one_letter_code
_entity_poly.pdbx_strand_id
1 'polypeptide(L)'
;MFLSRLLRPDGRPAIILRQGREAAMLKAAPDDPMPLTGIGVGQGLADIILRRGLGDPVDVEDLSAQGRLLLPVWAAQTVHLPLGVAEAPLPVVHLRPGQPFQTAPSFTLEGGIAALVAAGGAGAVLGWVQYHLVTCAALGQRQLSFGPELVVSADSPTGGGTGGLFAADGSQRSFPLPQVGRGDDGAVADLPPDTLMLRRLSRWLIRPASAQGLVALESRHVGAGLPLRNPLQAVNGQHIQPMSAITGQV
;
A
#
# COMPACT_ATOMS: atom_id res chain seq x y z
N MET A 1 -14.61 -7.85 0.64
CA MET A 1 -13.70 -8.79 1.32
C MET A 1 -12.33 -8.16 1.40
N PHE A 2 -11.57 -8.33 2.49
CA PHE A 2 -10.24 -7.73 2.65
C PHE A 2 -9.18 -8.80 2.90
N LEU A 3 -8.03 -8.65 2.26
CA LEU A 3 -6.84 -9.44 2.52
C LEU A 3 -5.77 -8.59 3.18
N SER A 4 -5.25 -9.07 4.31
CA SER A 4 -4.04 -8.52 4.93
C SER A 4 -2.93 -9.56 4.96
N ARG A 5 -1.68 -9.10 5.12
CA ARG A 5 -0.56 -9.96 5.52
C ARG A 5 -0.15 -9.59 6.94
N LEU A 6 0.27 -10.58 7.73
CA LEU A 6 0.75 -10.39 9.10
C LEU A 6 2.09 -11.06 9.30
N LEU A 7 2.87 -10.59 10.26
CA LEU A 7 4.05 -11.26 10.79
C LEU A 7 3.67 -12.10 12.01
N ARG A 8 3.82 -13.42 11.94
CA ARG A 8 3.54 -14.34 13.05
C ARG A 8 4.60 -14.19 14.15
N PRO A 9 4.35 -14.69 15.38
CA PRO A 9 5.34 -14.63 16.46
C PRO A 9 6.65 -15.37 16.13
N ASP A 10 6.58 -16.36 15.23
CA ASP A 10 7.74 -17.10 14.70
C ASP A 10 8.52 -16.34 13.60
N GLY A 11 8.11 -15.10 13.28
CA GLY A 11 8.73 -14.26 12.26
C GLY A 11 8.31 -14.59 10.82
N ARG A 12 7.42 -15.55 10.59
CA ARG A 12 6.98 -15.92 9.24
C ARG A 12 5.73 -15.14 8.84
N PRO A 13 5.55 -14.81 7.55
CA PRO A 13 4.34 -14.17 7.08
C PRO A 13 3.14 -15.14 7.13
N ALA A 14 1.94 -14.59 7.29
CA ALA A 14 0.67 -15.26 7.10
C ALA A 14 -0.34 -14.31 6.44
N ILE A 15 -1.44 -14.86 5.91
CA ILE A 15 -2.50 -14.09 5.24
C ILE A 15 -3.76 -14.14 6.10
N ILE A 16 -4.40 -12.99 6.26
CA ILE A 16 -5.68 -12.86 6.95
C ILE A 16 -6.75 -12.52 5.93
N LEU A 17 -7.89 -13.20 6.05
CA LEU A 17 -9.14 -12.78 5.44
C LEU A 17 -9.97 -12.02 6.45
N ARG A 18 -10.42 -10.81 6.11
CA ARG A 18 -11.39 -10.05 6.89
C ARG A 18 -12.66 -9.78 6.10
N GLN A 19 -13.79 -9.96 6.77
CA GLN A 19 -15.12 -9.58 6.30
C GLN A 19 -15.85 -8.81 7.40
N GLY A 20 -16.03 -7.51 7.19
CA GLY A 20 -16.56 -6.63 8.23
C GLY A 20 -15.64 -6.62 9.45
N ARG A 21 -16.15 -6.96 10.63
CA ARG A 21 -15.35 -7.00 11.88
C ARG A 21 -14.65 -8.35 12.11
N GLU A 22 -15.03 -9.38 11.37
CA GLU A 22 -14.52 -10.73 11.57
C GLU A 22 -13.30 -10.96 10.71
N ALA A 23 -12.26 -11.54 11.30
CA ALA A 23 -11.03 -11.87 10.60
C ALA A 23 -10.51 -13.24 11.04
N ALA A 24 -9.99 -14.00 10.08
CA ALA A 24 -9.36 -15.28 10.31
C ALA A 24 -8.14 -15.45 9.43
N MET A 25 -7.16 -16.17 9.94
CA MET A 25 -5.99 -16.57 9.15
C MET A 25 -6.43 -17.54 8.05
N LEU A 26 -5.97 -17.34 6.82
CA LEU A 26 -6.16 -18.33 5.77
C LEU A 26 -5.32 -19.57 6.08
N LYS A 27 -5.92 -20.74 5.89
CA LYS A 27 -5.16 -21.99 5.88
C LYS A 27 -4.20 -21.94 4.69
N ALA A 28 -2.91 -21.95 4.95
CA ALA A 28 -1.89 -22.05 3.92
C ALA A 28 -0.84 -23.09 4.36
N ALA A 29 -0.21 -23.75 3.37
CA ALA A 29 1.06 -24.40 3.60
C ALA A 29 2.06 -23.34 4.11
N PRO A 30 2.96 -23.68 5.05
CA PRO A 30 3.94 -22.74 5.56
C PRO A 30 4.72 -22.12 4.41
N ASP A 31 4.82 -20.80 4.40
CA ASP A 31 5.70 -20.01 3.53
C ASP A 31 5.19 -19.76 2.08
N ASP A 32 3.91 -19.96 1.77
CA ASP A 32 3.36 -19.60 0.46
C ASP A 32 3.04 -18.08 0.37
N PRO A 33 3.85 -17.25 -0.33
CA PRO A 33 3.44 -15.90 -0.67
C PRO A 33 2.36 -16.02 -1.72
N MET A 34 1.09 -16.21 -1.31
CA MET A 34 -0.05 -16.47 -2.21
C MET A 34 0.21 -15.83 -3.58
N PRO A 35 0.57 -16.63 -4.60
CA PRO A 35 1.04 -16.07 -5.83
C PRO A 35 -0.18 -15.43 -6.49
N LEU A 36 -0.29 -14.10 -6.32
CA LEU A 36 -1.22 -13.25 -7.05
C LEU A 36 -0.94 -13.34 -8.57
N THR A 37 0.22 -13.87 -8.91
CA THR A 37 0.77 -14.19 -10.20
C THR A 37 0.46 -15.66 -10.53
N GLY A 38 -0.37 -15.92 -11.54
CA GLY A 38 -0.83 -17.28 -11.84
C GLY A 38 -2.32 -17.53 -11.56
N ILE A 39 -3.08 -16.46 -11.27
CA ILE A 39 -4.53 -16.50 -11.38
C ILE A 39 -4.85 -16.76 -12.86
N GLY A 40 -5.13 -18.03 -13.19
CA GLY A 40 -5.47 -18.44 -14.54
C GLY A 40 -6.69 -17.68 -15.06
N VAL A 41 -6.77 -17.53 -16.39
CA VAL A 41 -7.92 -16.91 -17.06
C VAL A 41 -9.21 -17.57 -16.55
N GLY A 42 -10.08 -16.79 -15.90
CA GLY A 42 -11.38 -17.26 -15.40
C GLY A 42 -11.45 -17.74 -13.95
N GLN A 43 -10.36 -17.71 -13.18
CA GLN A 43 -10.43 -17.91 -11.72
C GLN A 43 -10.41 -16.56 -10.99
N GLY A 44 -11.37 -16.32 -10.10
CA GLY A 44 -11.33 -15.13 -9.24
C GLY A 44 -10.38 -15.31 -8.06
N LEU A 45 -9.67 -14.26 -7.67
CA LEU A 45 -8.87 -14.25 -6.43
C LEU A 45 -9.73 -14.65 -5.21
N ALA A 46 -10.99 -14.19 -5.17
CA ALA A 46 -11.96 -14.58 -4.14
C ALA A 46 -12.17 -16.10 -4.08
N ASP A 47 -12.31 -16.79 -5.21
CA ASP A 47 -12.54 -18.23 -5.24
C ASP A 47 -11.32 -19.01 -4.75
N ILE A 48 -10.13 -18.54 -5.10
CA ILE A 48 -8.86 -19.13 -4.63
C ILE A 48 -8.77 -19.02 -3.11
N ILE A 49 -9.10 -17.86 -2.55
CA ILE A 49 -9.12 -17.61 -1.10
C ILE A 49 -10.13 -18.55 -0.42
N LEU A 50 -11.35 -18.64 -0.95
CA LEU A 50 -12.42 -19.46 -0.35
C LEU A 50 -12.06 -20.95 -0.35
N ARG A 51 -11.41 -21.45 -1.40
CA ARG A 51 -10.96 -22.86 -1.46
C ARG A 51 -9.90 -23.22 -0.42
N ARG A 52 -9.06 -22.27 0.00
CA ARG A 52 -8.04 -22.51 1.04
C ARG A 52 -8.68 -22.79 2.40
N GLY A 53 -9.80 -22.13 2.68
CA GLY A 53 -10.49 -22.23 3.96
C GLY A 53 -9.86 -21.37 5.07
N LEU A 54 -10.61 -21.23 6.16
CA LEU A 54 -10.23 -20.39 7.30
C LEU A 54 -9.65 -21.24 8.44
N GLY A 55 -8.63 -20.69 9.09
CA GLY A 55 -8.02 -21.17 10.32
C GLY A 55 -8.44 -20.31 11.51
N ASP A 56 -7.50 -20.03 12.40
CA ASP A 56 -7.79 -19.35 13.67
C ASP A 56 -8.29 -17.91 13.47
N PRO A 57 -9.26 -17.46 14.30
CA PRO A 57 -9.67 -16.06 14.33
C PRO A 57 -8.52 -15.17 14.80
N VAL A 58 -8.48 -13.94 14.30
CA VAL A 58 -7.44 -12.96 14.64
C VAL A 58 -8.04 -11.59 14.91
N ASP A 59 -7.43 -10.85 15.82
CA ASP A 59 -7.75 -9.44 16.07
C ASP A 59 -6.83 -8.55 15.21
N VAL A 60 -7.39 -7.97 14.15
CA VAL A 60 -6.62 -7.14 13.21
C VAL A 60 -6.26 -5.78 13.82
N GLU A 61 -7.08 -5.24 14.73
CA GLU A 61 -6.80 -3.97 15.38
C GLU A 61 -5.60 -4.11 16.32
N ASP A 62 -5.56 -5.19 17.09
CA ASP A 62 -4.43 -5.54 17.96
C ASP A 62 -3.14 -5.80 17.14
N LEU A 63 -3.23 -6.56 16.05
CA LEU A 63 -2.09 -6.78 15.15
C LEU A 63 -1.57 -5.48 14.51
N SER A 64 -2.46 -4.54 14.20
CA SER A 64 -2.11 -3.20 13.70
C SER A 64 -1.37 -2.40 14.77
N ALA A 65 -1.89 -2.38 16.00
CA ALA A 65 -1.29 -1.69 17.13
C ALA A 65 0.11 -2.24 17.48
N GLN A 66 0.33 -3.54 17.30
CA GLN A 66 1.62 -4.20 17.47
C GLN A 66 2.60 -3.97 16.30
N GLY A 67 2.19 -3.28 15.23
CA GLY A 67 3.01 -3.08 14.03
C GLY A 67 3.32 -4.38 13.27
N ARG A 68 2.46 -5.41 13.43
CA ARG A 68 2.65 -6.74 12.84
C ARG A 68 1.97 -6.90 11.49
N LEU A 69 1.16 -5.94 11.06
CA LEU A 69 0.62 -5.93 9.70
C LEU A 69 1.73 -5.65 8.69
N LEU A 70 1.74 -6.44 7.63
CA LEU A 70 2.65 -6.34 6.50
C LEU A 70 1.90 -5.73 5.30
N LEU A 71 2.66 -5.39 4.26
CA LEU A 71 2.05 -4.95 3.00
C LEU A 71 1.22 -6.10 2.42
N PRO A 72 -0.05 -5.84 2.02
CA PRO A 72 -0.93 -6.87 1.48
C PRO A 72 -0.40 -7.41 0.14
N VAL A 73 0.38 -6.61 -0.56
CA VAL A 73 1.13 -6.99 -1.76
C VAL A 73 2.62 -6.84 -1.46
N TRP A 74 3.38 -7.91 -1.69
CA TRP A 74 4.84 -7.88 -1.64
C TRP A 74 5.41 -7.98 -3.04
N ALA A 75 6.41 -7.14 -3.31
CA ALA A 75 7.20 -7.22 -4.52
C ALA A 75 8.68 -7.15 -4.12
N ALA A 76 9.48 -8.06 -4.67
CA ALA A 76 10.93 -8.05 -4.47
C ALA A 76 11.57 -6.81 -5.12
N GLN A 77 10.98 -6.34 -6.23
CA GLN A 77 11.41 -5.15 -6.94
C GLN A 77 10.19 -4.30 -7.31
N THR A 78 10.34 -2.98 -7.22
CA THR A 78 9.31 -2.02 -7.62
C THR A 78 9.92 -0.98 -8.52
N VAL A 79 9.28 -0.80 -9.68
CA VAL A 79 9.61 0.26 -10.63
C VAL A 79 8.49 1.28 -10.60
N HIS A 80 8.84 2.55 -10.34
CA HIS A 80 7.91 3.65 -10.54
C HIS A 80 8.03 4.12 -11.99
N LEU A 81 6.96 3.96 -12.76
CA LEU A 81 6.90 4.44 -14.14
C LEU A 81 6.77 5.97 -14.12
N PRO A 82 7.73 6.71 -14.70
CA PRO A 82 7.69 8.16 -14.72
C PRO A 82 6.47 8.67 -15.50
N LEU A 83 5.83 9.72 -15.00
CA LEU A 83 4.67 10.32 -15.67
C LEU A 83 5.07 11.23 -16.85
N GLY A 84 6.35 11.55 -16.99
CA GLY A 84 6.86 12.39 -18.06
C GLY A 84 8.36 12.22 -18.31
N VAL A 85 8.80 12.67 -19.48
CA VAL A 85 10.15 12.45 -20.04
C VAL A 85 11.29 13.05 -19.18
N ALA A 86 10.97 13.99 -18.29
CA ALA A 86 11.92 14.70 -17.44
C ALA A 86 11.93 14.22 -15.97
N GLU A 87 11.10 13.22 -15.60
CA GLU A 87 11.09 12.72 -14.23
C GLU A 87 12.26 11.76 -14.02
N ALA A 88 13.24 12.19 -13.20
CA ALA A 88 14.38 11.34 -12.86
C ALA A 88 13.90 10.03 -12.18
N PRO A 89 14.48 8.87 -12.55
CA PRO A 89 14.22 7.64 -11.85
C PRO A 89 14.80 7.75 -10.43
N LEU A 90 13.94 7.63 -9.43
CA LEU A 90 14.34 7.50 -8.04
C LEU A 90 13.98 6.08 -7.57
N PRO A 91 14.87 5.42 -6.80
CA PRO A 91 14.57 4.13 -6.19
C PRO A 91 13.33 4.23 -5.29
N VAL A 92 12.54 3.16 -5.27
CA VAL A 92 11.36 3.05 -4.41
C VAL A 92 11.69 2.17 -3.21
N VAL A 93 11.53 2.73 -2.01
CA VAL A 93 11.64 2.01 -0.74
C VAL A 93 10.25 1.71 -0.22
N HIS A 94 9.98 0.45 0.08
CA HIS A 94 8.73 0.02 0.70
C HIS A 94 8.77 0.21 2.21
N LEU A 95 7.78 0.93 2.74
CA LEU A 95 7.53 1.05 4.17
C LEU A 95 6.31 0.23 4.55
N ARG A 96 6.35 -0.43 5.71
CA ARG A 96 5.17 -1.10 6.28
C ARG A 96 4.14 -0.06 6.72
N PRO A 97 2.84 -0.43 6.78
CA PRO A 97 1.84 0.43 7.41
C PRO A 97 2.29 0.83 8.82
N GLY A 98 2.20 2.11 9.17
CA GLY A 98 2.63 2.64 10.47
C GLY A 98 4.10 3.04 10.55
N GLN A 99 4.97 2.64 9.60
CA GLN A 99 6.36 3.09 9.59
C GLN A 99 6.46 4.57 9.18
N PRO A 100 7.41 5.32 9.78
CA PRO A 100 7.56 6.74 9.50
C PRO A 100 8.15 6.99 8.11
N PHE A 101 7.52 7.90 7.36
CA PHE A 101 8.14 8.49 6.19
C PHE A 101 9.23 9.47 6.62
N GLN A 102 10.44 9.29 6.09
CA GLN A 102 11.49 10.29 6.19
C GLN A 102 11.18 11.45 5.25
N THR A 103 11.22 12.67 5.76
CA THR A 103 10.89 13.89 5.01
C THR A 103 12.02 14.90 5.16
N ALA A 104 12.31 15.63 4.08
CA ALA A 104 13.24 16.76 4.08
C ALA A 104 12.53 17.98 3.46
N PRO A 105 13.09 19.20 3.53
CA PRO A 105 12.49 20.37 2.88
C PRO A 105 12.09 20.08 1.43
N SER A 106 10.95 20.62 1.00
CA SER A 106 10.41 20.48 -0.36
C SER A 106 10.00 19.06 -0.78
N PHE A 107 9.68 18.17 0.17
CA PHE A 107 9.05 16.89 -0.17
C PHE A 107 7.62 17.07 -0.73
N THR A 108 7.20 16.09 -1.52
CA THR A 108 5.83 15.99 -1.99
C THR A 108 5.22 14.70 -1.47
N LEU A 109 4.06 14.82 -0.82
CA LEU A 109 3.27 13.70 -0.37
C LEU A 109 2.11 13.47 -1.34
N GLU A 110 1.96 12.23 -1.76
CA GLU A 110 0.88 11.75 -2.59
C GLU A 110 0.17 10.59 -1.90
N GLY A 111 -1.12 10.43 -2.16
CA GLY A 111 -1.80 9.19 -1.85
C GLY A 111 -3.09 9.05 -2.63
N GLY A 112 -3.80 7.95 -2.35
CA GLY A 112 -5.08 7.65 -2.99
C GLY A 112 -5.37 6.16 -2.98
N ILE A 113 -6.15 5.73 -3.97
CA ILE A 113 -6.46 4.33 -4.26
C ILE A 113 -5.78 3.91 -5.56
N ALA A 114 -5.22 2.71 -5.56
CA ALA A 114 -4.73 2.04 -6.76
C ALA A 114 -5.42 0.68 -6.95
N ALA A 115 -5.74 0.33 -8.19
CA ALA A 115 -6.05 -1.03 -8.59
C ALA A 115 -4.75 -1.84 -8.64
N LEU A 116 -4.81 -3.07 -8.14
CA LEU A 116 -3.80 -4.07 -8.38
C LEU A 116 -4.21 -4.89 -9.60
N VAL A 117 -3.36 -4.90 -10.62
CA VAL A 117 -3.62 -5.54 -11.90
C VAL A 117 -2.52 -6.56 -12.17
N ALA A 118 -2.87 -7.78 -12.54
CA ALA A 118 -1.89 -8.77 -13.00
C ALA A 118 -1.55 -8.53 -14.49
N ALA A 119 -0.27 -8.61 -14.84
CA ALA A 119 0.19 -8.64 -16.22
C ALA A 119 -0.13 -10.00 -16.86
N GLY A 120 -0.51 -9.98 -18.15
CA GLY A 120 -0.96 -11.17 -18.89
C GLY A 120 -2.49 -11.36 -18.85
N GLY A 121 -3.07 -11.82 -19.97
CA GLY A 121 -4.52 -11.77 -20.18
C GLY A 121 -5.04 -10.33 -20.28
N ALA A 122 -6.36 -10.10 -20.31
CA ALA A 122 -6.98 -8.78 -20.47
C ALA A 122 -6.73 -7.78 -19.30
N GLY A 123 -5.68 -7.96 -18.48
CA GLY A 123 -5.35 -7.09 -17.36
C GLY A 123 -6.35 -7.24 -16.21
N ALA A 124 -6.49 -8.45 -15.67
CA ALA A 124 -7.46 -8.72 -14.61
C ALA A 124 -7.14 -7.89 -13.35
N VAL A 125 -8.12 -7.09 -12.92
CA VAL A 125 -8.07 -6.38 -11.64
C VAL A 125 -8.23 -7.41 -10.51
N LEU A 126 -7.20 -7.53 -9.69
CA LEU A 126 -7.19 -8.44 -8.53
C LEU A 126 -7.90 -7.82 -7.32
N GLY A 127 -7.90 -6.49 -7.26
CA GLY A 127 -8.44 -5.73 -6.15
C GLY A 127 -7.89 -4.32 -6.14
N TRP A 128 -8.05 -3.63 -5.02
CA TRP A 128 -7.60 -2.25 -4.86
C TRP A 128 -7.04 -2.02 -3.47
N VAL A 129 -6.07 -1.11 -3.39
CA VAL A 129 -5.29 -0.83 -2.21
C VAL A 129 -5.12 0.67 -2.04
N GLN A 130 -5.11 1.11 -0.78
CA GLN A 130 -4.75 2.46 -0.43
C GLN A 130 -3.23 2.63 -0.47
N TYR A 131 -2.74 3.79 -0.90
CA TYR A 131 -1.31 4.06 -0.90
C TYR A 131 -0.97 5.46 -0.41
N HIS A 132 0.22 5.59 0.15
CA HIS A 132 0.94 6.83 0.39
C HIS A 132 2.31 6.75 -0.28
N LEU A 133 2.68 7.78 -1.02
CA LEU A 133 3.96 7.93 -1.68
C LEU A 133 4.58 9.27 -1.28
N VAL A 134 5.78 9.22 -0.72
CA VAL A 134 6.60 10.41 -0.47
C VAL A 134 7.71 10.46 -1.50
N THR A 135 7.72 11.54 -2.28
CA THR A 135 8.84 11.88 -3.17
C THR A 135 9.67 12.96 -2.51
N CYS A 136 10.94 12.65 -2.22
CA CYS A 136 11.86 13.62 -1.64
C CYS A 136 13.18 13.61 -2.41
N ALA A 137 13.38 14.62 -3.25
CA ALA A 137 14.59 14.75 -4.08
C ALA A 137 15.87 14.82 -3.22
N ALA A 138 15.80 15.48 -2.05
CA ALA A 138 16.92 15.56 -1.11
C ALA A 138 17.32 14.21 -0.51
N LEU A 139 16.41 13.24 -0.43
CA LEU A 139 16.71 11.87 -0.02
C LEU A 139 17.16 10.98 -1.18
N GLY A 140 17.04 11.46 -2.43
CA GLY A 140 17.33 10.66 -3.61
C GLY A 140 16.46 9.40 -3.75
N GLN A 141 15.29 9.35 -3.11
CA GLN A 141 14.42 8.17 -3.10
C GLN A 141 12.92 8.53 -3.02
N ARG A 142 12.09 7.57 -3.40
CA ARG A 142 10.65 7.54 -3.14
C ARG A 142 10.38 6.54 -2.03
N GLN A 143 9.52 6.89 -1.08
CA GLN A 143 9.04 5.97 -0.05
C GLN A 143 7.58 5.66 -0.32
N LEU A 144 7.24 4.38 -0.44
CA LEU A 144 5.91 3.89 -0.76
C LEU A 144 5.40 3.02 0.39
N SER A 145 4.21 3.34 0.89
CA SER A 145 3.48 2.54 1.86
C SER A 145 2.11 2.23 1.30
N PHE A 146 1.61 1.03 1.59
CA PHE A 146 0.24 0.65 1.32
C PHE A 146 -0.60 0.65 2.59
N GLY A 147 -1.91 0.73 2.44
CA GLY A 147 -2.85 0.31 3.46
C GLY A 147 -2.58 -1.16 3.82
N PRO A 148 -2.92 -1.59 5.05
CA PRO A 148 -2.69 -2.98 5.45
C PRO A 148 -3.54 -3.98 4.65
N GLU A 149 -4.53 -3.49 3.89
CA GLU A 149 -5.56 -4.30 3.27
C GLU A 149 -5.71 -4.10 1.78
N LEU A 150 -5.74 -5.23 1.06
CA LEU A 150 -6.20 -5.33 -0.31
C LEU A 150 -7.70 -5.64 -0.29
N VAL A 151 -8.49 -4.78 -0.92
CA VAL A 151 -9.91 -5.04 -1.14
C VAL A 151 -10.05 -6.01 -2.31
N VAL A 152 -10.54 -7.22 -2.04
CA VAL A 152 -10.86 -8.21 -3.06
C VAL A 152 -12.30 -7.97 -3.50
N SER A 153 -12.46 -7.24 -4.59
CA SER A 153 -13.74 -7.04 -5.27
C SER A 153 -13.50 -6.76 -6.76
N ALA A 154 -14.40 -7.27 -7.60
CA ALA A 154 -14.47 -6.89 -9.02
C ALA A 154 -15.15 -5.53 -9.20
N ASP A 155 -15.91 -5.08 -8.21
CA ASP A 155 -16.58 -3.79 -8.27
C ASP A 155 -15.57 -2.65 -8.20
N SER A 156 -15.82 -1.61 -9.00
CA SER A 156 -15.04 -0.39 -8.91
C SER A 156 -15.19 0.20 -7.51
N PRO A 157 -14.10 0.73 -6.92
CA PRO A 157 -14.20 1.49 -5.70
C PRO A 157 -15.20 2.62 -5.85
N THR A 158 -16.06 2.81 -4.86
CA THR A 158 -16.99 3.95 -4.85
C THR A 158 -16.24 5.28 -4.82
N GLY A 159 -14.99 5.27 -4.32
CA GLY A 159 -14.11 6.43 -4.29
C GLY A 159 -14.56 7.47 -3.26
N GLY A 160 -13.64 8.36 -2.87
CA GLY A 160 -13.90 9.33 -1.80
C GLY A 160 -13.51 8.84 -0.41
N GLY A 161 -13.53 9.77 0.55
CA GLY A 161 -13.03 9.53 1.89
C GLY A 161 -12.55 10.81 2.58
N THR A 162 -11.83 10.64 3.68
CA THR A 162 -11.26 11.74 4.46
C THR A 162 -9.78 11.49 4.70
N GLY A 163 -8.97 12.51 4.44
CA GLY A 163 -7.59 12.58 4.87
C GLY A 163 -7.47 13.47 6.09
N GLY A 164 -6.49 13.18 6.93
CA GLY A 164 -6.20 13.94 8.13
C GLY A 164 -4.70 14.09 8.36
N LEU A 165 -4.28 15.30 8.72
CA LEU A 165 -2.97 15.57 9.30
C LEU A 165 -3.15 15.79 10.79
N PHE A 166 -2.41 15.06 11.61
CA PHE A 166 -2.48 15.08 13.08
C PHE A 166 -1.11 15.46 13.62
N ALA A 167 -1.00 16.62 14.26
CA ALA A 167 0.24 17.06 14.87
C ALA A 167 0.37 16.56 16.32
N ALA A 168 1.59 16.57 16.84
CA ALA A 168 1.89 16.16 18.21
C ALA A 168 1.22 17.01 19.29
N ASP A 169 0.86 18.27 18.98
CA ASP A 169 0.11 19.17 19.87
C ASP A 169 -1.40 18.88 19.92
N GLY A 170 -1.85 17.83 19.23
CA GLY A 170 -3.26 17.44 19.13
C GLY A 170 -4.02 18.19 18.05
N SER A 171 -3.41 19.15 17.35
CA SER A 171 -4.08 19.84 16.24
C SER A 171 -4.32 18.90 15.06
N GLN A 172 -5.48 19.06 14.43
CA GLN A 172 -5.92 18.24 13.31
C GLN A 172 -6.38 19.11 12.14
N ARG A 173 -5.98 18.73 10.93
CA ARG A 173 -6.54 19.29 9.68
C ARG A 173 -7.06 18.17 8.82
N SER A 174 -8.36 18.22 8.49
CA SER A 174 -9.01 17.27 7.59
C SER A 174 -9.14 17.83 6.18
N PHE A 175 -9.11 16.95 5.18
CA PHE A 175 -9.36 17.29 3.78
C PHE A 175 -10.13 16.16 3.09
N PRO A 176 -10.99 16.48 2.10
CA PRO A 176 -11.71 15.45 1.35
C PRO A 176 -10.74 14.69 0.44
N LEU A 177 -10.93 13.37 0.34
CA LEU A 177 -10.21 12.56 -0.64
C LEU A 177 -10.99 12.52 -1.96
N PRO A 178 -10.31 12.55 -3.11
CA PRO A 178 -10.96 12.52 -4.40
C PRO A 178 -11.72 11.22 -4.63
N GLN A 179 -12.78 11.33 -5.41
CA GLN A 179 -13.48 10.19 -5.99
C GLN A 179 -12.52 9.38 -6.87
N VAL A 180 -12.82 8.09 -7.03
CA VAL A 180 -12.07 7.25 -7.95
C VAL A 180 -12.54 7.53 -9.36
N GLY A 181 -11.60 7.86 -10.24
CA GLY A 181 -11.86 7.98 -11.67
C GLY A 181 -12.09 6.61 -12.31
N ARG A 182 -12.70 6.61 -13.50
CA ARG A 182 -12.60 5.46 -14.39
C ARG A 182 -11.14 5.36 -14.82
N GLY A 183 -10.49 4.25 -14.49
CA GLY A 183 -9.15 4.02 -15.03
C GLY A 183 -9.26 3.64 -16.50
N ASP A 184 -8.40 4.19 -17.34
CA ASP A 184 -8.36 3.82 -18.76
C ASP A 184 -7.99 2.35 -18.91
N ASP A 185 -8.73 1.62 -19.73
CA ASP A 185 -8.48 0.20 -20.07
C ASP A 185 -7.25 0.00 -20.97
N GLY A 186 -6.38 1.01 -21.06
CA GLY A 186 -5.13 0.93 -21.78
C GLY A 186 -4.28 -0.21 -21.22
N ALA A 187 -4.18 -1.29 -21.99
CA ALA A 187 -3.26 -2.37 -21.69
C ALA A 187 -1.84 -1.79 -21.69
N VAL A 188 -1.09 -2.01 -20.61
CA VAL A 188 0.37 -1.89 -20.68
C VAL A 188 0.83 -3.16 -21.38
N ALA A 189 0.96 -3.08 -22.70
CA ALA A 189 1.51 -4.16 -23.50
C ALA A 189 2.96 -4.45 -23.06
N ASP A 190 3.36 -5.72 -23.18
CA ASP A 190 4.75 -6.17 -23.02
C ASP A 190 5.37 -6.13 -21.60
N LEU A 191 4.56 -6.29 -20.55
CA LEU A 191 5.10 -6.60 -19.22
C LEU A 191 5.47 -8.09 -19.09
N PRO A 192 6.55 -8.44 -18.36
CA PRO A 192 6.87 -9.83 -18.06
C PRO A 192 5.68 -10.57 -17.42
N PRO A 193 5.52 -11.88 -17.68
CA PRO A 193 4.58 -12.69 -16.91
C PRO A 193 4.88 -12.53 -15.42
N ASP A 194 3.84 -12.58 -14.59
CA ASP A 194 3.93 -12.40 -13.13
C ASP A 194 4.23 -10.95 -12.66
N THR A 195 4.19 -9.96 -13.55
CA THR A 195 4.25 -8.56 -13.13
C THR A 195 2.94 -8.13 -12.49
N LEU A 196 3.02 -7.51 -11.31
CA LEU A 196 1.89 -6.81 -10.69
C LEU A 196 2.02 -5.31 -10.96
N MET A 197 0.96 -4.73 -11.51
CA MET A 197 0.86 -3.30 -11.77
C MET A 197 -0.07 -2.64 -10.76
N LEU A 198 0.38 -1.50 -10.22
CA LEU A 198 -0.45 -0.62 -9.41
C LEU A 198 -0.95 0.55 -10.27
N ARG A 199 -2.20 0.46 -10.71
CA ARG A 199 -2.85 1.50 -11.51
C ARG A 199 -3.55 2.48 -10.59
N ARG A 200 -3.08 3.72 -10.53
CA ARG A 200 -3.71 4.78 -9.71
C ARG A 200 -5.12 5.04 -10.22
N LEU A 201 -6.10 4.95 -9.32
CA LEU A 201 -7.51 5.23 -9.63
C LEU A 201 -7.96 6.56 -9.03
N SER A 202 -7.34 6.98 -7.92
CA SER A 202 -7.47 8.32 -7.37
C SER A 202 -6.12 8.83 -6.89
N ARG A 203 -5.97 10.16 -6.84
CA ARG A 203 -4.74 10.82 -6.43
C ARG A 203 -5.04 12.14 -5.75
N TRP A 204 -4.48 12.32 -4.57
CA TRP A 204 -4.37 13.62 -3.92
C TRP A 204 -2.89 13.95 -3.69
N LEU A 205 -2.60 15.25 -3.60
CA LEU A 205 -1.25 15.77 -3.45
C LEU A 205 -1.23 16.82 -2.33
N ILE A 206 -0.26 16.70 -1.42
CA ILE A 206 -0.03 17.69 -0.38
C ILE A 206 1.45 18.07 -0.39
N ARG A 207 1.69 19.37 -0.25
CA ARG A 207 3.02 19.92 0.01
C ARG A 207 2.97 20.62 1.35
N PRO A 208 3.31 19.92 2.45
CA PRO A 208 3.34 20.55 3.75
C PRO A 208 4.36 21.69 3.70
N ALA A 209 3.95 22.89 4.17
CA ALA A 209 4.94 23.89 4.53
C ALA A 209 5.87 23.25 5.57
N SER A 210 7.19 23.34 5.36
CA SER A 210 8.25 22.71 6.17
C SER A 210 7.78 22.36 7.57
N ALA A 211 7.46 21.08 7.79
CA ALA A 211 6.71 20.66 8.96
C ALA A 211 7.49 20.95 10.25
N GLN A 212 6.89 21.72 11.15
CA GLN A 212 7.34 21.83 12.53
C GLN A 212 6.84 20.59 13.27
N GLY A 213 7.73 19.63 13.56
CA GLY A 213 7.46 18.49 14.44
C GLY A 213 6.94 17.20 13.78
N LEU A 214 6.63 16.21 14.64
CA LEU A 214 6.04 14.92 14.25
C LEU A 214 4.57 15.11 13.85
N VAL A 215 4.26 14.84 12.59
CA VAL A 215 2.89 14.87 12.06
C VAL A 215 2.53 13.47 11.58
N ALA A 216 1.39 12.93 11.99
CA ALA A 216 0.85 11.71 11.43
C ALA A 216 -0.12 12.04 10.29
N LEU A 217 0.03 11.34 9.18
CA LEU A 217 -0.89 11.37 8.07
C LEU A 217 -1.81 10.14 8.16
N GLU A 218 -3.11 10.37 8.24
CA GLU A 218 -4.12 9.33 8.07
C GLU A 218 -4.88 9.56 6.78
N SER A 219 -5.18 8.49 6.06
CA SER A 219 -6.22 8.53 5.04
C SER A 219 -7.20 7.38 5.25
N ARG A 220 -8.48 7.68 5.04
CA ARG A 220 -9.60 6.75 5.14
C ARG A 220 -10.45 6.87 3.90
N HIS A 221 -10.48 5.82 3.08
CA HIS A 221 -11.32 5.78 1.88
C HIS A 221 -12.58 4.95 2.13
N VAL A 222 -13.69 5.39 1.53
CA VAL A 222 -14.94 4.63 1.59
C VAL A 222 -14.77 3.29 0.87
N GLY A 223 -15.21 2.21 1.49
CA GLY A 223 -15.08 0.85 0.94
C GLY A 223 -13.67 0.26 1.01
N ALA A 224 -12.67 1.06 1.40
CA ALA A 224 -11.37 0.54 1.80
C ALA A 224 -11.44 -0.02 3.22
N GLY A 225 -10.41 -0.78 3.57
CA GLY A 225 -10.29 -1.45 4.86
C GLY A 225 -9.93 -0.49 6.01
N LEU A 226 -8.95 -0.88 6.81
CA LEU A 226 -8.39 -0.09 7.89
C LEU A 226 -7.76 1.20 7.35
N PRO A 227 -7.81 2.31 8.12
CA PRO A 227 -7.15 3.54 7.73
C PRO A 227 -5.64 3.34 7.60
N LEU A 228 -5.04 3.97 6.59
CA LEU A 228 -3.59 4.03 6.46
C LEU A 228 -3.07 5.23 7.25
N ARG A 229 -2.36 4.96 8.35
CA ARG A 229 -1.74 5.99 9.18
C ARG A 229 -0.23 5.85 9.19
N ASN A 230 0.49 6.84 8.69
CA ASN A 230 1.95 6.87 8.69
C ASN A 230 2.47 8.17 9.33
N PRO A 231 3.40 8.08 10.29
CA PRO A 231 4.10 9.26 10.78
C PRO A 231 4.95 9.89 9.67
N LEU A 232 5.11 11.20 9.74
CA LEU A 232 6.09 11.98 8.97
C LEU A 232 7.19 12.40 9.93
N GLN A 233 8.42 12.02 9.62
CA GLN A 233 9.60 12.33 10.41
C GLN A 233 10.50 13.27 9.61
N ALA A 234 10.78 14.45 10.17
CA ALA A 234 11.75 15.36 9.57
C ALA A 234 13.15 14.80 9.77
N VAL A 235 13.97 14.82 8.72
CA VAL A 235 15.39 14.50 8.85
C VAL A 235 16.14 15.76 9.26
N ASN A 236 16.77 15.72 10.43
CA ASN A 236 17.48 16.86 11.02
C ASN A 236 18.80 17.14 10.30
N GLY A 237 18.77 17.71 9.10
CA GLY A 237 19.85 18.49 8.45
C GLY A 237 21.24 17.85 8.29
N GLN A 238 21.51 16.67 8.85
CA GLN A 238 22.72 15.93 8.60
C GLN A 238 22.63 15.40 7.19
N HIS A 239 23.67 15.62 6.38
CA HIS A 239 23.82 15.01 5.07
C HIS A 239 23.55 13.52 5.21
N ILE A 240 22.39 13.09 4.73
CA ILE A 240 22.03 11.69 4.68
C ILE A 240 22.90 11.12 3.58
N GLN A 241 23.96 10.41 3.95
CA GLN A 241 24.53 9.49 2.98
C GLN A 241 23.40 8.53 2.61
N PRO A 242 23.14 8.31 1.30
CA PRO A 242 22.12 7.34 0.89
C PRO A 242 22.45 6.02 1.58
N MET A 243 21.63 5.63 2.57
CA MET A 243 21.75 4.31 3.17
C MET A 243 21.66 3.33 2.01
N SER A 244 22.72 2.54 1.81
CA SER A 244 22.67 1.43 0.87
C SER A 244 21.43 0.61 1.23
N ALA A 245 20.45 0.64 0.34
CA ALA A 245 19.20 -0.08 0.53
C ALA A 245 19.57 -1.54 0.82
N ILE A 246 19.19 -2.02 2.01
CA ILE A 246 19.28 -3.44 2.33
C ILE A 246 18.28 -4.13 1.40
N THR A 247 18.77 -4.55 0.24
CA THR A 247 18.12 -5.56 -0.59
C THR A 247 18.01 -6.83 0.26
N GLY A 248 16.80 -7.36 0.32
CA GLY A 248 16.39 -8.30 1.35
C GLY A 248 17.22 -9.57 1.47
N GLN A 249 17.30 -10.07 2.70
CA GLN A 249 17.27 -11.49 3.01
C GLN A 249 16.56 -11.66 4.35
N VAL A 250 15.29 -12.07 4.31
CA VAL A 250 14.69 -13.14 5.11
C VAL A 250 13.56 -13.74 4.27
#